data_AF-B7QDK5-F1
#
_entry.id   AF-B7QDK5-F1
#
_cell.length_a   1.000
_cell.length_b   1.000
_cell.length_c   1.000
_cell.angle_alpha   90.00
_cell.angle_beta   90.00
_cell.angle_gamma   90.00
#
_symmetry.space_group_name_H-M   'P 1'
#
loop_
_entity.id
_entity.type
_entity.pdbx_description
1 polymer ?
#
loop_
_entity_poly.entity_id
_entity_poly.type
_entity_poly.pdbx_seq_one_letter_code
_entity_poly.pdbx_strand_id
1 'polypeptide(L)'
;MKRANVELFQALSGSLVMDEMSLKQATTYEKHSDAVHGLVNLGGAEDDLGLQDQLATHLLCFVFVGLSTHYRLPVGYYFTKALTGDQLEQLALKVMASVEEAGFQVVRLVGDNHRSNCKFFVEPIWR
;
A
#
# COMPACT_ATOMS: atom_id res chain seq x y z
N MET A 1 -34.35 -9.25 -6.00
CA MET A 1 -33.37 -8.27 -6.53
C MET A 1 -32.73 -7.39 -5.46
N LYS A 2 -33.46 -6.74 -4.53
CA LYS A 2 -32.85 -5.84 -3.53
C LYS A 2 -31.83 -6.49 -2.56
N ARG A 3 -32.02 -7.75 -2.13
CA ARG A 3 -31.10 -8.42 -1.20
C ARG A 3 -29.73 -8.75 -1.79
N ALA A 4 -29.68 -9.24 -3.04
CA ALA A 4 -28.44 -9.61 -3.70
C ALA A 4 -27.49 -8.41 -3.90
N ASN A 5 -28.02 -7.22 -4.19
CA ASN A 5 -27.22 -6.00 -4.32
C ASN A 5 -26.65 -5.52 -2.97
N VAL A 6 -27.37 -5.75 -1.87
CA VAL A 6 -26.88 -5.43 -0.52
C VAL A 6 -25.77 -6.38 -0.11
N GLU A 7 -25.92 -7.68 -0.38
CA GLU A 7 -24.89 -8.70 -0.10
C GLU A 7 -23.62 -8.47 -0.92
N LEU A 8 -23.76 -8.12 -2.21
CA LEU A 8 -22.61 -7.79 -3.05
C LEU A 8 -21.86 -6.55 -2.56
N PHE A 9 -22.59 -5.49 -2.22
CA PHE A 9 -22.00 -4.28 -1.66
C PHE A 9 -21.24 -4.57 -0.36
N GLN A 10 -21.85 -5.31 0.56
CA GLN A 10 -21.22 -5.75 1.81
C GLN A 10 -19.98 -6.61 1.58
N ALA A 11 -19.98 -7.44 0.54
CA ALA A 11 -18.83 -8.26 0.18
C ALA A 11 -17.66 -7.40 -0.37
N LEU A 12 -17.92 -6.23 -0.95
CA LEU A 12 -16.90 -5.35 -1.53
C LEU A 12 -16.40 -4.27 -0.56
N SER A 13 -17.05 -4.10 0.60
CA SER A 13 -16.62 -3.18 1.65
C SER A 13 -15.55 -3.81 2.56
N GLY A 14 -14.45 -3.08 2.79
CA GLY A 14 -13.28 -3.62 3.47
C GLY A 14 -12.44 -2.59 4.21
N SER A 15 -11.39 -3.11 4.84
CA SER A 15 -10.30 -2.33 5.43
C SER A 15 -9.11 -2.39 4.50
N LEU A 16 -8.45 -1.27 4.27
CA LEU A 16 -7.10 -1.26 3.75
C LEU A 16 -6.14 -1.38 4.94
N VAL A 17 -5.32 -2.42 4.97
CA VAL A 17 -4.32 -2.66 6.02
C VAL A 17 -2.95 -2.44 5.42
N MET A 18 -2.12 -1.64 6.07
CA MET A 18 -0.75 -1.35 5.65
C MET A 18 0.24 -1.73 6.74
N ASP A 19 1.36 -2.32 6.33
CA ASP A 19 2.45 -2.67 7.24
C ASP A 19 3.80 -2.66 6.50
N GLU A 20 4.88 -2.48 7.24
CA GLU A 20 6.24 -2.38 6.72
C GLU A 20 7.11 -3.52 7.25
N MET A 21 7.82 -4.21 6.36
CA MET A 21 8.74 -5.30 6.72
C MET A 21 10.16 -4.95 6.33
N SER A 22 11.12 -5.06 7.25
CA SER A 22 12.53 -4.81 6.96
C SER A 22 13.10 -5.85 5.98
N LEU A 23 13.91 -5.37 5.04
CA LEU A 23 14.58 -6.18 4.02
C LEU A 23 16.09 -6.23 4.26
N LYS A 24 16.72 -7.29 3.73
CA LYS A 24 18.17 -7.32 3.58
C LYS A 24 18.57 -6.37 2.46
N GLN A 25 19.44 -5.39 2.77
CA GLN A 25 19.95 -4.43 1.79
C GLN A 25 20.97 -5.11 0.88
N ALA A 26 20.52 -5.57 -0.30
CA ALA A 26 21.36 -6.16 -1.32
C ALA A 26 20.67 -6.07 -2.68
N THR A 27 21.44 -5.89 -3.75
CA THR A 27 20.94 -6.12 -5.10
C THR A 27 21.10 -7.57 -5.50
N THR A 28 20.14 -8.09 -6.24
CA THR A 28 20.21 -9.42 -6.85
C THR A 28 19.82 -9.31 -8.31
N TYR A 29 20.65 -9.87 -9.18
CA TYR A 29 20.34 -9.97 -10.60
C TYR A 29 19.63 -11.30 -10.87
N GLU A 30 18.42 -11.23 -11.41
CA GLU A 30 17.62 -12.39 -11.79
C GLU A 30 17.75 -12.62 -13.29
N LYS A 31 18.37 -13.76 -13.66
CA LYS A 31 18.71 -14.06 -15.05
C LYS A 31 17.47 -14.31 -15.92
N HIS A 32 16.39 -14.84 -15.34
CA HIS A 32 15.20 -15.20 -16.11
C HIS A 32 14.45 -13.95 -16.61
N SER A 33 14.35 -12.92 -15.77
CA SER A 33 13.69 -11.65 -16.11
C SER A 33 14.65 -10.61 -16.69
N ASP A 34 15.94 -10.90 -16.74
CA ASP A 34 17.01 -9.96 -17.06
C ASP A 34 16.88 -8.65 -16.26
N ALA A 35 16.60 -8.78 -14.96
CA ALA A 35 16.25 -7.65 -14.10
C ALA A 35 17.10 -7.61 -12.83
N VAL A 36 17.38 -6.39 -12.36
CA VAL A 36 18.04 -6.14 -11.08
C VAL A 36 16.97 -5.80 -10.04
N HIS A 37 16.97 -6.55 -8.94
CA HIS A 37 16.09 -6.36 -7.80
C HIS A 37 16.87 -5.82 -6.58
N GLY A 38 16.14 -5.24 -5.62
CA GLY A 38 16.70 -4.72 -4.36
C GLY A 38 16.84 -3.20 -4.29
N LEU A 39 16.45 -2.50 -5.36
CA LEU A 39 16.35 -1.04 -5.38
C LEU A 39 14.96 -0.57 -4.92
N VAL A 40 14.87 0.69 -4.52
CA VAL A 40 13.60 1.38 -4.26
C VAL A 40 12.73 1.34 -5.51
N ASN A 41 11.45 1.06 -5.33
CA ASN A 41 10.45 1.04 -6.39
C ASN A 41 9.12 1.52 -5.79
N LEU A 42 8.71 2.72 -6.19
CA LEU A 42 7.49 3.38 -5.71
C LEU A 42 6.42 3.46 -6.81
N GLY A 43 6.53 2.58 -7.81
CA GLY A 43 5.63 2.55 -8.96
C GLY A 43 5.73 3.81 -9.84
N GLY A 44 6.97 4.26 -10.09
CA GLY A 44 7.30 5.38 -10.98
C GLY A 44 7.42 6.74 -10.29
N ALA A 45 7.36 6.79 -8.95
CA ALA A 45 7.50 8.02 -8.16
C ALA A 45 8.90 8.18 -7.56
N GLU A 46 9.80 7.22 -7.76
CA GLU A 46 11.16 7.21 -7.21
C GLU A 46 12.01 8.40 -7.68
N ASP A 47 11.90 8.78 -8.95
CA ASP A 47 12.67 9.90 -9.53
C ASP A 47 12.27 11.24 -8.91
N ASP A 48 10.95 11.48 -8.77
CA ASP A 48 10.41 12.71 -8.18
C ASP A 48 10.82 12.90 -6.72
N LEU A 49 11.07 11.78 -6.02
CA LEU A 49 11.48 11.78 -4.61
C LEU A 49 13.00 11.69 -4.43
N GLY A 50 13.79 11.63 -5.52
CA GLY A 50 15.24 11.50 -5.45
C GLY A 50 15.71 10.17 -4.86
N LEU A 51 14.88 9.12 -4.95
CA LEU A 51 15.13 7.79 -4.39
C LEU A 51 15.55 6.77 -5.44
N GLN A 52 15.69 7.18 -6.70
CA GLN A 52 16.18 6.31 -7.77
C GLN A 52 17.57 5.74 -7.46
N ASP A 53 17.82 4.51 -7.92
CA ASP A 53 19.07 3.76 -7.70
C ASP A 53 19.46 3.52 -6.24
N GLN A 54 18.60 3.83 -5.27
CA GLN A 54 18.88 3.56 -3.85
C GLN A 54 18.47 2.13 -3.48
N LEU A 55 19.26 1.47 -2.63
CA LEU A 55 18.88 0.19 -2.04
C LEU A 55 17.65 0.33 -1.14
N ALA A 56 16.64 -0.51 -1.38
CA ALA A 56 15.48 -0.60 -0.52
C ALA A 56 15.86 -1.19 0.85
N THR A 57 15.28 -0.64 1.90
CA THR A 57 15.49 -1.10 3.28
C THR A 57 14.28 -1.81 3.83
N HIS A 58 13.11 -1.57 3.25
CA HIS A 58 11.85 -2.11 3.69
C HIS A 58 10.92 -2.44 2.51
N LEU A 59 9.94 -3.28 2.77
CA LEU A 59 8.81 -3.59 1.90
C LEU A 59 7.54 -3.08 2.57
N LEU A 60 6.93 -2.05 1.99
CA LEU A 60 5.62 -1.57 2.40
C LEU A 60 4.55 -2.38 1.68
N CYS A 61 3.67 -3.05 2.41
CA CYS A 61 2.60 -3.87 1.86
C CYS A 61 1.23 -3.31 2.19
N PHE A 62 0.30 -3.40 1.25
CA PHE A 62 -1.10 -3.06 1.41
C PHE A 62 -1.96 -4.30 1.16
N VAL A 63 -2.80 -4.64 2.13
CA VAL A 63 -3.72 -5.78 2.09
C VAL A 63 -5.14 -5.28 2.32
N PHE A 64 -6.03 -5.54 1.37
CA PHE A 64 -7.45 -5.29 1.55
C PHE A 64 -8.11 -6.48 2.27
N VAL A 65 -8.88 -6.20 3.31
CA VAL A 65 -9.54 -7.19 4.16
C VAL A 65 -11.04 -6.94 4.17
N GLY A 66 -11.83 -7.89 3.67
CA GLY A 66 -13.29 -7.80 3.66
C GLY A 66 -13.87 -7.70 5.06
N LEU A 67 -14.90 -6.86 5.24
CA LEU A 67 -15.56 -6.68 6.54
C LEU A 67 -16.65 -7.73 6.79
N SER A 68 -17.53 -7.92 5.81
CA SER A 68 -18.67 -8.84 5.94
C SER A 68 -18.35 -10.26 5.46
N THR A 69 -17.34 -10.39 4.59
CA THR A 69 -16.88 -11.68 4.06
C THR A 69 -15.41 -11.87 4.39
N HIS A 70 -15.04 -13.06 4.85
CA HIS A 70 -13.65 -13.37 5.20
C HIS A 70 -12.79 -13.60 3.95
N TYR A 71 -12.14 -12.56 3.47
CA TYR A 71 -11.07 -12.66 2.48
C TYR A 71 -10.00 -11.60 2.72
N ARG A 72 -8.81 -11.85 2.17
CA ARG A 72 -7.65 -10.95 2.22
C ARG A 72 -7.00 -10.93 0.85
N LEU A 73 -6.74 -9.73 0.31
CA LEU A 73 -6.13 -9.53 -0.99
C LEU A 73 -4.91 -8.62 -0.83
N PRO A 74 -3.70 -9.06 -1.21
CA PRO A 74 -2.60 -8.13 -1.44
C PRO A 74 -2.98 -7.21 -2.60
N VAL A 75 -3.06 -5.90 -2.35
CA VAL A 75 -3.51 -4.90 -3.34
C VAL A 75 -2.40 -3.95 -3.77
N GLY A 76 -1.29 -3.91 -3.04
CA GLY A 76 -0.13 -3.12 -3.42
C GLY A 76 1.09 -3.49 -2.59
N TYR A 77 2.26 -3.33 -3.17
CA TYR A 77 3.53 -3.43 -2.45
C TYR A 77 4.55 -2.49 -3.08
N TYR A 78 5.43 -1.93 -2.25
CA TYR A 78 6.45 -0.99 -2.67
C TYR A 78 7.75 -1.26 -1.93
N PHE A 79 8.86 -1.17 -2.65
CA PHE A 79 10.19 -1.26 -2.06
C PHE A 79 10.61 0.13 -1.63
N THR A 80 10.75 0.34 -0.33
CA THR A 80 10.85 1.68 0.26
C THR A 80 12.20 1.88 0.95
N LYS A 81 12.54 3.16 1.14
CA LYS A 81 13.65 3.58 1.99
C LYS A 81 13.27 4.86 2.73
N ALA A 82 13.04 4.74 4.03
CA ALA A 82 12.84 5.86 4.95
C ALA A 82 11.82 6.90 4.45
N LEU A 83 10.62 6.46 4.09
CA LEU A 83 9.56 7.36 3.64
C LEU A 83 9.17 8.37 4.74
N THR A 84 8.92 9.61 4.31
CA THR A 84 8.29 10.61 5.17
C THR A 84 6.79 10.30 5.36
N GLY A 85 6.15 10.95 6.34
CA GLY A 85 4.69 10.82 6.54
C GLY A 85 3.91 11.22 5.28
N ASP A 86 4.28 12.33 4.66
CA ASP A 86 3.62 12.87 3.47
C ASP A 86 3.78 11.95 2.23
N GLN A 87 4.97 11.34 2.06
CA GLN A 87 5.20 10.37 0.98
C GLN A 87 4.38 9.10 1.19
N LEU A 88 4.27 8.66 2.46
CA LEU A 88 3.48 7.50 2.83
C LEU A 88 1.98 7.74 2.61
N GLU A 89 1.50 8.94 2.94
CA GLU A 89 0.14 9.40 2.67
C GLU A 89 -0.17 9.33 1.16
N GLN A 90 0.67 9.92 0.32
CA GLN A 90 0.47 9.95 -1.12
C GLN A 90 0.38 8.54 -1.71
N LEU A 91 1.25 7.62 -1.26
CA LEU A 91 1.19 6.21 -1.67
C LEU A 91 -0.08 5.52 -1.18
N ALA A 92 -0.46 5.72 0.08
CA ALA A 92 -1.67 5.12 0.65
C ALA A 92 -2.93 5.59 -0.09
N LEU A 93 -3.03 6.89 -0.40
CA LEU A 93 -4.13 7.46 -1.18
C LEU A 93 -4.15 6.92 -2.61
N LYS A 94 -3.00 6.75 -3.27
CA LYS A 94 -2.90 6.14 -4.61
C LYS A 94 -3.39 4.69 -4.62
N VAL A 95 -3.00 3.90 -3.61
CA VAL A 95 -3.48 2.51 -3.46
C VAL A 95 -4.98 2.49 -3.18
N MET A 96 -5.46 3.35 -2.28
CA MET A 96 -6.88 3.46 -1.95
C MET A 96 -7.71 3.79 -3.21
N ALA A 97 -7.31 4.79 -3.97
CA ALA A 97 -7.96 5.15 -5.24
C ALA A 97 -7.98 3.98 -6.23
N SER A 98 -6.87 3.27 -6.39
CA SER A 98 -6.79 2.11 -7.30
C SER A 98 -7.71 0.96 -6.86
N VAL A 99 -7.85 0.73 -5.55
CA VAL A 99 -8.75 -0.27 -4.98
C VAL A 99 -10.21 0.13 -5.20
N GLU A 100 -10.55 1.41 -5.03
CA GLU A 100 -11.90 1.91 -5.26
C GLU A 100 -12.29 1.93 -6.75
N GLU A 101 -11.35 2.27 -7.65
CA GLU A 101 -11.53 2.15 -9.09
C GLU A 101 -11.79 0.71 -9.54
N ALA A 102 -11.23 -0.28 -8.84
CA ALA A 102 -11.51 -1.70 -9.06
C ALA A 102 -12.91 -2.15 -8.55
N GLY A 103 -13.68 -1.25 -7.93
CA GLY A 103 -15.06 -1.49 -7.47
C GLY A 103 -15.19 -1.91 -6.01
N PHE A 104 -14.10 -1.88 -5.23
CA PHE A 104 -14.15 -2.09 -3.79
C PHE A 104 -14.50 -0.79 -3.08
N GLN A 105 -14.90 -0.90 -1.81
CA GLN A 105 -15.12 0.25 -0.95
C GLN A 105 -14.18 0.20 0.26
N VAL A 106 -13.30 1.19 0.37
CA VAL A 106 -12.38 1.30 1.50
C VAL A 106 -13.07 2.05 2.63
N VAL A 107 -13.44 1.34 3.69
CA VAL A 107 -14.19 1.92 4.83
C VAL A 107 -13.26 2.44 5.92
N ARG A 108 -12.08 1.82 6.05
CA ARG A 108 -11.07 2.20 7.04
C ARG A 108 -9.68 1.86 6.56
N LEU A 109 -8.73 2.64 7.05
CA LEU A 109 -7.31 2.39 6.90
C LEU A 109 -6.73 1.95 8.26
N VAL A 110 -5.89 0.93 8.24
CA VAL A 110 -5.29 0.33 9.44
C VAL A 110 -3.78 0.26 9.22
N GLY A 111 -3.02 0.83 10.15
CA GLY A 111 -1.56 0.73 10.18
C GLY A 111 -1.08 0.51 11.62
N ASP A 112 0.22 0.30 11.77
CA ASP A 112 0.85 0.24 13.09
C ASP A 112 1.03 1.64 13.72
N ASN A 113 1.59 1.69 14.93
CA ASN A 113 1.89 2.94 15.64
C ASN A 113 3.32 3.45 15.35
N HIS A 114 3.90 3.11 14.19
CA HIS A 114 5.20 3.64 13.79
C HIS A 114 5.09 5.15 13.54
N ARG A 115 6.19 5.88 13.79
CA ARG A 115 6.18 7.36 13.78
C ARG A 115 5.68 7.95 12.46
N SER A 116 6.04 7.33 11.33
CA SER A 116 5.58 7.77 10.00
C SER A 116 4.07 7.57 9.82
N ASN A 117 3.51 6.45 10.31
CA ASN A 117 2.07 6.19 10.31
C ASN A 117 1.32 7.17 11.22
N CYS A 118 1.86 7.49 12.40
CA CYS A 118 1.22 8.47 13.28
C CYS A 118 1.12 9.86 12.64
N LYS A 119 2.16 10.33 11.94
CA LYS A 119 2.10 11.60 11.23
C LYS A 119 0.98 11.60 10.18
N PHE A 120 0.94 10.54 9.39
CA PHE A 120 -0.09 10.32 8.39
C PHE A 120 -1.52 10.32 8.99
N PHE A 121 -1.75 9.63 10.11
CA PHE A 121 -3.10 9.56 10.72
C PHE A 121 -3.53 10.83 11.48
N VAL A 122 -2.60 11.71 11.86
CA VAL A 122 -2.90 12.91 12.68
C VAL A 122 -3.35 14.10 11.83
N GLU A 123 -2.96 14.15 10.55
CA GLU A 123 -3.48 15.17 9.65
C GLU A 123 -4.91 14.81 9.20
N PRO A 124 -5.90 15.71 9.31
CA PRO A 124 -7.27 15.37 9.00
C PRO A 124 -7.46 15.27 7.48
N ILE A 125 -7.43 14.03 6.97
CA ILE A 125 -7.65 13.66 5.55
C ILE A 125 -9.13 13.82 5.13
N TRP A 126 -10.04 14.14 6.07
CA TRP A 126 -11.50 14.22 5.83
C TRP A 126 -12.06 15.65 5.77
N ARG A 127 -11.47 16.54 4.97
CA ARG A 127 -12.06 17.85 4.65
C ARG A 127 -12.61 17.90 3.24
#